data_AF-A0A0H3ZPS7-F1
#
_entry.id   AF-A0A0H3ZPS7-F1
#
_cell.length_a   1.000
_cell.length_b   1.000
_cell.length_c   1.000
_cell.angle_alpha   90.00
_cell.angle_beta   90.00
_cell.angle_gamma   90.00
#
_symmetry.space_group_name_H-M   'P 1'
#
loop_
_entity.id
_entity.type
_entity.pdbx_description
1 polymer ?
#
loop_
_entity_poly.entity_id
_entity_poly.type
_entity_poly.pdbx_seq_one_letter_code
_entity_poly.pdbx_strand_id
1 'polypeptide(L)' 'MARGHFAKSEKQAASVIKEMQGKGNVIESVGTARNYQQALKTCCDYLKEFKVAMLRIELGRC' A
#
# COMPACT_ATOMS: atom_id res chain seq x y z
N MET A 1 15.25 0.72 -16.23
CA MET A 1 14.05 0.03 -15.68
C MET A 1 14.52 -0.99 -14.65
N ALA A 2 14.73 -0.59 -13.40
CA ALA A 2 15.18 -1.52 -12.36
C ALA A 2 14.08 -2.55 -12.09
N ARG A 3 14.41 -3.86 -12.16
CA ARG A 3 13.50 -4.94 -11.74
C ARG A 3 13.19 -4.71 -10.27
N GLY A 4 12.01 -4.16 -9.98
CA GLY A 4 11.60 -3.79 -8.63
C GLY A 4 11.65 -5.03 -7.74
N HIS A 5 12.63 -5.08 -6.82
CA HIS A 5 12.60 -6.06 -5.75
C HIS A 5 11.26 -5.91 -5.02
N PHE A 6 10.59 -7.04 -4.75
CA PHE A 6 9.39 -7.06 -3.94
C PHE A 6 9.70 -6.45 -2.57
N ALA A 7 9.36 -5.19 -2.39
CA ALA A 7 9.41 -4.55 -1.08
C ALA A 7 8.51 -5.35 -0.14
N LYS A 8 8.88 -5.45 1.13
CA LYS A 8 8.04 -6.12 2.14
C LYS A 8 6.63 -5.51 2.07
N SER A 9 5.60 -6.35 2.10
CA SER A 9 4.18 -5.97 2.02
C SER A 9 3.83 -4.84 2.99
N GLU A 10 4.42 -4.88 4.20
CA GLU A 10 4.32 -3.80 5.19
C GLU A 10 4.82 -2.45 4.69
N LYS A 11 5.97 -2.42 4.01
CA LYS A 11 6.53 -1.18 3.45
C LYS A 11 5.66 -0.64 2.31
N GLN A 12 5.04 -1.51 1.53
CA GLN A 12 4.14 -1.12 0.45
C GLN A 12 2.86 -0.52 1.01
N ALA A 13 2.19 -1.22 1.93
CA ALA A 13 0.99 -0.74 2.60
C ALA A 13 1.23 0.57 3.36
N ALA A 14 2.34 0.66 4.11
CA ALA A 14 2.69 1.88 4.84
C ALA A 14 2.99 3.07 3.91
N SER A 15 3.61 2.84 2.74
CA SER A 15 3.86 3.90 1.77
C SER A 15 2.57 4.48 1.22
N VAL A 16 1.62 3.62 0.84
CA VAL A 16 0.30 4.04 0.31
C VAL A 16 -0.50 4.79 1.37
N ILE A 17 -0.59 4.24 2.59
CA ILE A 17 -1.32 4.89 3.68
C ILE A 17 -0.71 6.23 4.06
N LYS A 18 0.62 6.37 4.02
CA LYS A 18 1.28 7.64 4.30
C LYS A 18 0.92 8.73 3.29
N GLU A 19 0.72 8.38 2.02
CA GLU A 19 0.30 9.33 0.99
C GLU A 19 -1.18 9.73 1.15
N MET A 20 -2.02 8.81 1.60
CA MET A 20 -3.46 9.06 1.81
C MET A 20 -3.81 9.63 3.19
N GLN A 21 -2.90 9.57 4.16
CA GLN A 21 -3.13 10.01 5.53
C GLN A 21 -2.67 11.45 5.77
N GLY A 22 -3.52 12.28 6.37
CA GLY A 22 -3.18 13.67 6.72
C GLY A 22 -4.42 14.54 6.93
N LYS A 23 -4.24 15.72 7.53
CA LYS A 23 -5.33 16.70 7.68
C LYS A 23 -5.73 17.23 6.30
N GLY A 24 -7.00 17.12 5.93
CA GLY A 24 -7.51 17.46 4.61
C GLY A 24 -7.30 16.38 3.55
N ASN A 25 -6.76 15.20 3.91
CA ASN A 25 -6.68 14.05 3.02
C ASN A 25 -7.86 13.09 3.25
N VAL A 26 -7.97 12.09 2.37
CA VAL A 26 -9.03 11.07 2.41
C VAL A 26 -9.04 10.30 3.74
N ILE A 27 -7.89 10.10 4.38
CA ILE A 27 -7.78 9.43 5.67
C ILE A 27 -7.20 10.38 6.73
N GLU A 28 -8.06 11.08 7.45
CA GLU A 28 -7.58 11.95 8.54
C GLU A 28 -7.30 11.18 9.84
N SER A 29 -8.15 10.20 10.14
CA SER A 29 -8.07 9.43 11.39
C SER A 29 -6.92 8.43 11.40
N VAL A 30 -6.08 8.51 12.44
CA VAL A 30 -4.96 7.58 12.67
C VAL A 30 -5.45 6.14 12.86
N GLY A 31 -6.60 5.95 13.53
CA GLY A 31 -7.18 4.61 13.71
C GLY A 31 -7.63 4.01 12.38
N THR A 32 -8.28 4.84 11.56
CA THR A 32 -8.72 4.44 10.21
C THR A 32 -7.53 4.12 9.31
N ALA A 33 -6.46 4.93 9.34
CA ALA A 33 -5.22 4.67 8.62
C ALA A 33 -4.60 3.32 9.01
N ARG A 34 -4.55 2.99 10.31
CA ARG A 34 -4.03 1.70 10.77
C ARG A 34 -4.87 0.52 10.30
N ASN A 35 -6.20 0.64 10.34
CA ASN A 35 -7.10 -0.42 9.84
C ASN A 35 -6.89 -0.66 8.35
N TYR A 36 -6.84 0.41 7.54
CA TYR A 36 -6.57 0.26 6.10
C TYR A 36 -5.17 -0.24 5.80
N GLN A 37 -4.16 0.13 6.60
CA GLN A 37 -2.80 -0.39 6.45
C GLN A 37 -2.75 -1.91 6.65
N GLN A 38 -3.48 -2.45 7.64
CA GLN A 38 -3.56 -3.89 7.88
C GLN A 38 -4.27 -4.61 6.73
N ALA A 39 -5.39 -4.06 6.24
CA ALA A 39 -6.09 -4.63 5.09
C ALA A 39 -5.22 -4.63 3.82
N LEU A 40 -4.52 -3.52 3.54
CA LEU A 40 -3.59 -3.39 2.42
C LEU A 40 -2.40 -4.35 2.53
N LYS A 41 -1.91 -4.61 3.74
CA LYS A 41 -0.86 -5.60 3.98
C LYS A 41 -1.31 -6.99 3.53
N THR A 42 -2.51 -7.41 3.93
CA THR A 42 -3.09 -8.70 3.51
C THR A 42 -3.22 -8.79 1.99
N CYS A 43 -3.68 -7.72 1.32
CA CYS A 43 -3.73 -7.66 -0.13
C CYS A 43 -2.33 -7.75 -0.78
N CYS A 44 -1.33 -7.08 -0.21
CA CYS A 44 0.06 -7.15 -0.71
C CYS A 44 0.67 -8.54 -0.51
N ASP A 45 0.38 -9.21 0.61
CA ASP A 45 0.81 -10.58 0.89
C ASP A 45 0.21 -11.55 -0.13
N TYR A 46 -1.09 -11.43 -0.42
CA TYR A 46 -1.76 -12.17 -1.49
C TYR A 46 -1.09 -11.92 -2.84
N LEU A 47 -0.95 -10.66 -3.28
CA LEU A 47 -0.35 -10.35 -4.59
C LEU A 47 1.08 -10.88 -4.74
N LYS A 48 1.85 -10.89 -3.65
CA LYS A 48 3.20 -11.47 -3.62
C LYS A 48 3.18 -13.00 -3.78
N GLU A 49 2.25 -13.68 -3.10
CA GLU A 49 2.07 -15.13 -3.20
C GLU A 49 1.70 -15.55 -4.64
N PHE A 50 0.79 -14.80 -5.26
CA PHE A 50 0.29 -15.10 -6.61
C PHE A 50 1.15 -14.48 -7.73
N LYS A 51 2.28 -13.80 -7.40
CA LYS A 51 3.19 -13.14 -8.35
C LYS A 51 2.50 -12.20 -9.34
N VAL A 52 1.37 -11.60 -8.94
CA VAL A 52 0.64 -10.61 -9.74
C VAL A 52 1.35 -9.26 -9.61
N ALA A 53 1.38 -8.47 -10.69
CA ALA A 53 2.09 -7.19 -10.73
C ALA A 53 1.65 -6.22 -9.60
N MET A 54 2.61 -5.42 -9.09
CA MET A 54 2.49 -4.66 -7.84
C MET A 54 1.40 -3.57 -7.81
N LEU A 55 0.74 -3.46 -6.65
CA LEU A 55 -0.11 -2.33 -6.20
C LEU A 55 0.48 -0.93 -6.48
N ARG A 56 1.81 -0.77 -6.45
CA ARG A 56 2.48 0.51 -6.65
C ARG A 56 2.54 0.96 -8.11
N ILE A 57 2.36 0.07 -9.08
CA ILE A 57 2.30 0.43 -10.51
C ILE A 57 0.89 0.89 -10.90
N GLU A 58 -0.15 0.36 -10.25
CA GLU A 58 -1.54 0.68 -10.61
C GLU A 58 -2.09 1.93 -9.90
N LEU A 59 -1.82 2.12 -8.60
CA LEU A 59 -2.37 3.28 -7.88
C LEU A 59 -1.62 4.61 -8.14
N GLY A 60 -0.39 4.56 -8.65
CA GLY A 60 0.38 5.76 -9.03
C GLY A 60 0.20 6.19 -10.49
N ARG A 61 -0.71 5.53 -11.23
CA ARG A 61 -1.08 5.86 -12.62
C ARG A 61 -2.54 6.32 -12.76
N CYS A 62 -3.27 6.42 -11.65
CA CYS A 62 -4.58 7.06 -11.58
C CYS A 62 -4.43 8.53 -11.17
#